data_AF-A0A965G4U3-F1
#
_entry.id   AF-A0A965G4U3-F1
#
_cell.length_a   1.000
_cell.length_b   1.000
_cell.length_c   1.000
_cell.angle_alpha   90.00
_cell.angle_beta   90.00
_cell.angle_gamma   90.00
#
_symmetry.space_group_name_H-M   'P 1'
#
loop_
_entity.id
_entity.type
_entity.pdbx_description
1 polymer ?
#
loop_
_entity_poly.entity_id
_entity_poly.type
_entity_poly.pdbx_seq_one_letter_code
_entity_poly.pdbx_strand_id
1 'polypeptide(L)'
;MLTPQARKNLTGDRLTRSRIWRVVYALGSLNLAVLLLLSLAGVCAVATFLESGFSARVARAYVYQAPWFNVWLLLLALNLSCSAATRWPWERKHAGFVITHAGILVLLAGALLGKSRGFEGSVDLSQGSPP
;
A
#
# COMPACT_ATOMS: atom_id res chain seq x y z
N MET A 1 8.40 3.10 30.84
CA MET A 1 7.12 3.07 30.08
C MET A 1 6.36 4.34 30.42
N LEU A 2 5.94 5.14 29.43
CA LEU A 2 5.20 6.39 29.67
C LEU A 2 3.79 6.07 30.20
N THR A 3 3.28 6.86 31.15
CA THR A 3 1.90 6.71 31.62
C THR A 3 0.89 7.04 30.50
N PRO A 4 -0.32 6.45 30.49
CA PRO A 4 -1.32 6.69 29.45
C PRO A 4 -1.65 8.18 29.28
N GLN A 5 -1.69 8.92 30.38
CA GLN A 5 -1.91 10.36 30.43
C GLN A 5 -0.75 11.14 29.79
N ALA A 6 0.50 10.82 30.13
CA ALA A 6 1.67 11.45 29.52
C ALA A 6 1.75 11.19 28.00
N ARG A 7 1.36 9.99 27.55
CA ARG A 7 1.28 9.65 26.11
C ARG A 7 0.23 10.50 25.39
N LYS A 8 -0.96 10.68 25.97
CA LYS A 8 -2.04 11.50 25.39
C LYS A 8 -1.62 12.97 25.27
N ASN A 9 -0.93 13.50 26.28
CA ASN A 9 -0.42 14.87 26.30
C ASN A 9 0.66 15.09 25.23
N LEU A 10 1.60 14.15 25.05
CA LEU A 10 2.61 14.22 23.98
C LEU A 10 2.01 14.19 22.57
N THR A 11 0.93 13.42 22.38
CA THR A 11 0.25 13.33 21.08
C THR A 11 -0.54 14.61 20.79
N GLY A 12 -1.22 15.16 21.80
CA GLY A 12 -1.93 16.44 21.71
C GLY A 12 -0.99 17.60 21.40
N ASP A 13 0.15 17.67 22.09
CA ASP A 13 1.15 18.74 21.93
C ASP A 13 1.82 18.71 20.54
N ARG A 14 1.99 17.51 19.94
CA ARG A 14 2.46 17.36 18.55
C ARG A 14 1.43 17.83 17.51
N LEU A 15 0.14 17.58 17.74
CA LEU A 15 -0.96 17.97 16.84
C LEU A 15 -1.24 19.48 16.85
N THR A 16 -1.07 20.14 17.98
CA THR A 16 -1.21 21.60 18.12
C THR A 16 0.00 22.34 17.56
N ARG A 17 1.22 21.80 17.75
CA ARG A 17 2.47 22.50 17.40
C ARG A 17 2.83 22.48 15.90
N SER A 18 2.34 21.53 15.09
CA SER A 18 2.74 21.45 13.68
C SER A 18 1.62 21.02 12.73
N ARG A 19 1.45 21.77 11.63
CA ARG A 19 0.53 21.43 10.52
C ARG A 19 0.86 20.08 9.89
N ILE A 20 2.14 19.69 9.88
CA ILE A 20 2.62 18.42 9.32
C ILE A 20 2.00 17.23 10.05
N TRP A 21 1.92 17.29 11.38
CA TRP A 21 1.34 16.21 12.19
C TRP A 21 -0.17 16.06 11.97
N ARG A 22 -0.90 17.14 11.67
CA ARG A 22 -2.32 17.04 11.29
C ARG A 22 -2.49 16.33 9.95
N VAL A 23 -1.65 16.65 8.98
CA VAL A 23 -1.67 16.00 7.67
C VAL A 23 -1.32 14.51 7.82
N VAL A 24 -0.31 14.15 8.60
CA VAL A 24 0.02 12.75 8.90
C VAL A 24 -1.15 12.01 9.56
N TYR A 25 -1.85 12.66 10.50
CA TYR A 25 -3.00 12.05 11.17
C TYR A 25 -4.20 11.87 10.22
N ALA A 26 -4.45 12.84 9.33
CA ALA A 26 -5.50 12.76 8.32
C ALA A 26 -5.18 11.69 7.25
N LEU A 27 -3.92 11.65 6.79
CA LEU A 27 -3.43 10.67 5.83
C LEU A 27 -3.35 9.26 6.43
N GLY A 28 -3.16 9.12 7.74
CA GLY A 28 -3.17 7.83 8.45
C GLY A 28 -4.57 7.35 8.84
N SER A 29 -5.64 7.96 8.30
CA SER A 29 -7.01 7.59 8.62
C SER A 29 -7.37 6.18 8.13
N LEU A 30 -8.06 5.42 8.97
CA LEU A 30 -8.52 4.06 8.65
C LEU A 30 -9.59 4.06 7.54
N ASN A 31 -10.43 5.09 7.49
CA ASN A 31 -11.42 5.24 6.41
C ASN A 31 -10.74 5.43 5.05
N LEU A 32 -9.65 6.20 5.02
CA LEU A 32 -8.87 6.41 3.80
C LEU A 32 -8.14 5.12 3.38
N ALA A 33 -7.61 4.37 4.35
CA ALA A 33 -6.98 3.07 4.10
C ALA A 33 -7.96 2.08 3.45
N VAL A 34 -9.16 1.94 4.03
CA VAL A 34 -10.20 1.03 3.51
C VAL A 34 -10.66 1.45 2.12
N LEU A 35 -10.86 2.75 1.89
CA LEU A 35 -11.25 3.28 0.58
C LEU A 35 -10.17 2.97 -0.47
N LEU A 36 -8.90 3.24 -0.16
CA LEU A 36 -7.78 2.92 -1.04
C LEU A 36 -7.74 1.42 -1.35
N LEU A 37 -7.81 0.56 -0.33
CA LEU A 37 -7.79 -0.89 -0.52
C LEU A 37 -8.95 -1.39 -1.39
N LEU A 38 -10.17 -0.93 -1.14
CA LEU A 38 -11.33 -1.31 -1.95
C LEU A 38 -11.21 -0.82 -3.40
N SER A 39 -10.71 0.39 -3.61
CA SER A 39 -10.48 0.93 -4.96
C SER A 39 -9.43 0.12 -5.72
N LEU A 40 -8.28 -0.21 -5.10
CA LEU A 40 -7.27 -1.06 -5.72
C LEU A 40 -7.81 -2.47 -5.97
N ALA A 41 -8.56 -3.05 -5.03
CA ALA A 41 -9.17 -4.36 -5.21
C ALA A 41 -10.16 -4.38 -6.39
N GLY A 42 -10.99 -3.35 -6.53
CA GLY A 42 -11.89 -3.19 -7.67
C GLY A 42 -11.14 -3.06 -9.00
N VAL A 43 -10.07 -2.26 -9.02
CA VAL A 43 -9.19 -2.13 -10.20
C VAL A 43 -8.55 -3.47 -10.56
N CYS A 44 -8.02 -4.21 -9.59
CA CYS A 44 -7.43 -5.53 -9.82
C CYS A 44 -8.47 -6.52 -10.34
N ALA A 45 -9.70 -6.50 -9.80
CA ALA A 45 -10.78 -7.35 -10.31
C ALA A 45 -11.09 -7.06 -11.79
N VAL A 46 -11.21 -5.78 -12.16
CA VAL A 46 -11.41 -5.38 -13.56
C VAL A 46 -10.22 -5.78 -14.43
N ALA A 47 -8.99 -5.64 -13.92
CA ALA A 47 -7.78 -6.08 -14.62
C ALA A 47 -7.76 -7.58 -14.88
N THR A 48 -8.23 -8.40 -13.92
CA THR A 48 -8.37 -9.85 -14.09
C THR A 48 -9.39 -10.21 -15.18
N PHE A 49 -10.52 -9.51 -15.25
CA PHE A 49 -11.48 -9.71 -16.35
C PHE A 49 -10.90 -9.30 -17.71
N LEU A 50 -10.14 -8.19 -17.76
CA LEU A 50 -9.44 -7.75 -18.97
C LEU A 50 -8.39 -8.76 -19.43
N GLU A 51 -7.66 -9.36 -18.49
CA GLU A 51 -6.69 -10.41 -18.77
C GLU A 51 -7.35 -11.65 -19.37
N SER A 52 -8.48 -12.09 -18.80
CA SER A 52 -9.25 -13.23 -19.31
C SER A 52 -9.87 -12.97 -20.69
N GLY A 53 -10.22 -11.73 -21.01
CA GLY A 53 -10.91 -11.38 -22.27
C GLY A 53 -9.98 -11.06 -23.43
N PHE A 54 -8.81 -10.48 -23.17
CA PHE A 54 -7.89 -10.01 -24.22
C PHE A 54 -6.54 -10.71 -24.16
N SER A 55 -5.75 -10.39 -23.14
CA SER A 55 -4.46 -11.02 -22.84
C SER A 55 -3.84 -10.37 -21.61
N ALA A 56 -2.96 -11.11 -20.92
CA ALA A 56 -2.18 -10.60 -19.80
C ALA A 56 -1.33 -9.36 -20.17
N ARG A 57 -0.85 -9.29 -21.42
CA ARG A 57 -0.03 -8.16 -21.90
C ARG A 57 -0.81 -6.85 -21.93
N VAL A 58 -2.07 -6.89 -22.35
CA VAL A 58 -2.95 -5.70 -22.40
C VAL A 58 -3.32 -5.24 -21.00
N ALA A 59 -3.77 -6.15 -20.12
CA ALA A 59 -4.10 -5.80 -18.74
C ALA A 59 -2.89 -5.16 -18.01
N ARG A 60 -1.69 -5.70 -18.24
CA ARG A 60 -0.46 -5.17 -17.66
C ARG A 60 -0.12 -3.77 -18.15
N ALA A 61 -0.19 -3.52 -19.46
CA ALA A 61 0.15 -2.21 -20.03
C ALA A 61 -0.81 -1.11 -19.55
N TYR A 62 -2.12 -1.41 -19.51
CA TYR A 62 -3.16 -0.43 -19.22
C TYR A 62 -3.43 -0.20 -17.74
N VAL A 63 -3.24 -1.22 -16.89
CA VAL A 63 -3.52 -1.12 -15.46
C VAL A 63 -2.22 -1.08 -14.66
N TYR A 64 -1.45 -2.17 -14.64
CA TYR A 64 -0.31 -2.31 -13.71
C TYR A 64 0.90 -1.41 -14.05
N GLN A 65 1.12 -1.13 -15.33
CA GLN A 65 2.20 -0.24 -15.77
C GLN A 65 1.79 1.23 -15.77
N ALA A 66 0.49 1.53 -15.74
CA ALA A 66 0.01 2.88 -15.88
C ALA A 66 0.43 3.78 -14.70
N PRO A 67 0.76 5.06 -14.96
CA PRO A 67 1.24 5.98 -13.93
C PRO A 67 0.19 6.22 -12.84
N TRP A 68 -1.11 6.23 -13.20
CA TRP A 68 -2.19 6.42 -12.25
C TRP A 68 -2.22 5.30 -11.20
N PHE A 69 -2.05 4.04 -11.60
CA PHE A 69 -2.06 2.91 -10.68
C PHE A 69 -0.89 2.98 -9.68
N ASN A 70 0.29 3.44 -10.12
CA ASN A 70 1.42 3.67 -9.22
C ASN A 70 1.14 4.77 -8.20
N VAL A 71 0.42 5.84 -8.60
CA VAL A 71 0.01 6.89 -7.67
C VAL A 71 -0.90 6.32 -6.59
N TRP A 72 -1.86 5.46 -6.96
CA TRP A 72 -2.72 4.78 -5.99
C TRP A 72 -1.93 3.85 -5.04
N LEU A 73 -0.97 3.08 -5.56
CA LEU A 73 -0.07 2.27 -4.74
C LEU A 73 0.79 3.11 -3.78
N LEU A 74 1.33 4.24 -4.26
CA LEU A 74 2.10 5.17 -3.43
C LEU A 74 1.24 5.83 -2.36
N LEU A 75 0.01 6.22 -2.69
CA LEU A 75 -0.95 6.76 -1.72
C LEU A 75 -1.27 5.72 -0.63
N LEU A 76 -1.45 4.46 -1.00
CA LEU A 76 -1.62 3.36 -0.05
C LEU A 76 -0.38 3.20 0.84
N ALA A 77 0.82 3.21 0.27
CA ALA A 77 2.07 3.12 1.03
C ALA A 77 2.22 4.28 2.03
N LEU A 78 1.89 5.50 1.61
CA LEU A 78 1.95 6.70 2.46
C LEU A 78 0.91 6.64 3.58
N ASN A 79 -0.33 6.25 3.28
CA ASN A 79 -1.37 6.05 4.29
C ASN A 79 -0.94 5.02 5.33
N LEU A 80 -0.39 3.89 4.90
CA LEU A 80 0.03 2.81 5.78
C LEU A 80 1.22 3.24 6.67
N SER A 81 2.18 3.97 6.09
CA SER A 81 3.31 4.55 6.81
C SER A 81 2.84 5.56 7.86
N CYS A 82 1.90 6.45 7.50
CA CYS A 82 1.33 7.43 8.41
C CYS A 82 0.52 6.75 9.53
N SER A 83 -0.28 5.74 9.21
CA SER A 83 -1.05 4.94 10.18
C SER A 83 -0.13 4.18 11.16
N ALA A 84 1.00 3.66 10.68
CA ALA A 84 2.01 3.06 11.55
C ALA A 84 2.67 4.09 12.46
N ALA A 85 3.01 5.27 11.93
CA ALA A 85 3.69 6.35 12.65
C ALA A 85 2.82 7.04 13.71
N THR A 86 1.50 7.18 13.50
CA THR A 86 0.58 7.76 14.50
C THR A 86 0.48 6.91 15.76
N ARG A 87 0.83 5.62 15.70
CA ARG A 87 0.77 4.70 16.84
C ARG A 87 2.05 4.64 17.68
N TRP A 88 3.03 5.49 17.37
CA TRP A 88 4.23 5.70 18.18
C TRP A 88 3.85 6.28 19.55
N PRO A 89 4.31 5.77 20.72
CA PRO A 89 5.33 4.75 21.00
C PRO A 89 4.84 3.30 20.94
N TRP A 90 5.59 2.42 20.28
CA TRP A 90 5.24 1.00 20.24
C TRP A 90 5.56 0.29 21.55
N GLU A 91 4.54 -0.39 22.08
CA GLU A 91 4.70 -1.35 23.17
C GLU A 91 4.77 -2.75 22.58
N ARG A 92 5.36 -3.73 23.30
CA ARG A 92 5.50 -5.11 22.82
C ARG A 92 4.18 -5.74 22.31
N LYS A 93 3.04 -5.33 22.87
CA LYS A 93 1.70 -5.74 22.42
C LYS A 93 1.30 -5.27 21.01
N HIS A 94 1.98 -4.27 20.47
CA HIS A 94 1.76 -3.74 19.11
C HIS A 94 2.80 -4.26 18.10
N ALA A 95 3.68 -5.19 18.50
CA ALA A 95 4.72 -5.71 17.61
C ALA A 95 4.14 -6.32 16.33
N GLY A 96 3.09 -7.14 16.43
CA GLY A 96 2.42 -7.72 15.26
C GLY A 96 1.90 -6.66 14.29
N PHE A 97 1.28 -5.60 14.80
CA PHE A 97 0.79 -4.48 13.98
C PHE A 97 1.93 -3.82 13.20
N VAL A 98 3.05 -3.50 13.86
CA VAL A 98 4.21 -2.86 13.22
C VAL A 98 4.85 -3.77 12.19
N ILE A 99 5.02 -5.05 12.50
CA ILE A 99 5.61 -6.04 11.61
C ILE A 99 4.77 -6.18 10.34
N THR A 100 3.45 -6.29 10.46
CA THR A 100 2.57 -6.40 9.28
C THR A 100 2.66 -5.15 8.39
N HIS A 101 2.65 -3.95 8.98
CA HIS A 101 2.73 -2.71 8.19
C HIS A 101 4.12 -2.57 7.54
N ALA A 102 5.19 -2.86 8.27
CA ALA A 102 6.54 -2.87 7.73
C ALA A 102 6.71 -3.90 6.61
N GLY A 103 6.15 -5.11 6.78
CA GLY A 103 6.17 -6.15 5.76
C GLY A 103 5.48 -5.73 4.47
N ILE A 104 4.28 -5.13 4.57
CA ILE A 104 3.56 -4.60 3.40
C ILE A 104 4.37 -3.49 2.72
N LEU A 105 5.01 -2.59 3.47
CA LEU A 105 5.86 -1.54 2.90
C LEU A 105 7.08 -2.12 2.17
N VAL A 106 7.71 -3.15 2.74
CA VAL A 106 8.82 -3.87 2.10
C VAL A 106 8.35 -4.55 0.81
N LEU A 107 7.18 -5.20 0.81
CA LEU A 107 6.61 -5.83 -0.39
C LEU A 107 6.31 -4.79 -1.48
N LEU A 108 5.71 -3.65 -1.13
CA LEU A 108 5.46 -2.58 -2.10
C LEU A 108 6.76 -2.01 -2.68
N ALA A 109 7.77 -1.78 -1.84
CA ALA A 109 9.08 -1.32 -2.29
C ALA A 109 9.73 -2.33 -3.24
N GLY A 110 9.70 -3.62 -2.88
CA GLY A 110 10.17 -4.71 -3.72
C GLY A 110 9.44 -4.78 -5.07
N ALA A 111 8.12 -4.63 -5.07
CA ALA A 111 7.32 -4.62 -6.30
C ALA A 111 7.67 -3.45 -7.22
N LEU A 112 7.90 -2.24 -6.67
CA LEU A 112 8.34 -1.08 -7.46
C LEU A 112 9.73 -1.29 -8.06
N LEU A 113 10.66 -1.86 -7.28
CA LEU A 113 12.00 -2.19 -7.76
C LEU A 113 11.95 -3.25 -8.86
N GLY A 114 11.21 -4.34 -8.65
CA GLY A 114 11.00 -5.40 -9.63
C GLY A 114 10.31 -4.91 -10.90
N LYS A 115 9.37 -3.97 -10.79
CA LYS A 115 8.78 -3.31 -11.96
C LYS A 115 9.80 -2.47 -12.75
N SER A 116 10.71 -1.79 -12.07
CA SER A 116 11.68 -0.88 -12.72
C SER A 116 12.89 -1.59 -13.33
N ARG A 117 13.30 -2.73 -12.75
CA ARG A 117 14.54 -3.44 -13.12
C ARG A 117 14.36 -4.93 -13.39
N GLY A 118 13.14 -5.45 -13.23
CA GLY A 118 12.83 -6.85 -13.50
C GLY A 118 12.65 -7.11 -14.98
N PHE A 119 12.98 -8.34 -15.37
CA PHE A 119 12.69 -8.88 -16.69
C PHE A 119 11.52 -9.85 -16.56
N GLU A 120 10.41 -9.59 -17.27
CA GLU A 120 9.34 -10.59 -17.39
C GLU A 120 9.49 -11.41 -18.67
N GLY A 121 9.53 -12.73 -18.50
CA GLY A 121 9.26 -13.69 -19.56
C GLY A 121 7.75 -13.90 -19.71
N SER A 122 7.30 -14.12 -20.95
CA SER A 122 5.93 -14.54 -21.27
C SER A 122 6.02 -15.76 -22.15
N VAL A 123 5.27 -16.81 -21.81
CA VAL A 123 5.13 -18.01 -22.64
C VAL A 123 3.64 -18.15 -22.93
N ASP A 124 3.27 -18.05 -24.20
CA ASP A 124 1.91 -18.29 -24.64
C ASP A 124 1.78 -19.78 -24.98
N LEU A 125 0.89 -20.48 -24.28
CA LEU A 125 0.63 -21.91 -24.48
C LEU A 125 -0.72 -22.09 -25.17
N SER A 126 -0.70 -22.67 -26.36
CA SER A 126 -1.90 -23.09 -27.08
C SER A 126 -2.32 -24.50 -26.67
N GLN A 127 -3.59 -24.67 -26.38
CA GLN A 127 -4.13 -25.97 -25.95
C GLN A 127 -3.96 -27.00 -27.06
N GLY A 128 -3.19 -28.07 -26.79
CA GLY A 128 -2.92 -29.16 -27.73
C GLY A 128 -1.61 -29.05 -28.53
N SER A 129 -0.84 -27.97 -28.38
CA SER A 129 0.48 -27.85 -29.00
C SER A 129 1.58 -28.44 -28.10
N PRO A 130 2.58 -29.17 -28.64
CA PRO A 130 3.79 -29.49 -27.87
C PRO A 130 4.53 -28.19 -27.47
N PRO A 131 5.30 -28.22 -26.37
CA PRO A 131 5.95 -27.05 -25.78
C PRO A 131 7.00 -26.42 -26.69
#